data_AF-A0A0D1DNU1-F1
#
_entry.id   AF-A0A0D1DNU1-F1
#
_cell.length_a   1.000
_cell.length_b   1.000
_cell.length_c   1.000
_cell.angle_alpha   90.00
_cell.angle_beta   90.00
_cell.angle_gamma   90.00
#
_symmetry.space_group_name_H-M   'P 1'
#
loop_
_entity.id
_entity.type
_entity.pdbx_description
1 polymer ?
#
loop_
_entity_poly.entity_id
_entity_poly.type
_entity_poly.pdbx_seq_one_letter_code
_entity_poly.pdbx_strand_id
1 'polypeptide(L)'
;MAVLSKSFSTLTAGALLLLALISPRSQKLRFYLNSIIYIAGLGICSVWGIFVSILLSLVPGQRLNINKVVARSFWRLTSPLVGIRFIVEGEEHFQAARPAVVVGNHQTAMDILYLGRIFPGNASIMAKKELQFAPLLGQFMSLSGAVFINRKNLKDSIKAFQQVGETMNNKKLSLWIFPEGTRSGLATPDLLPFKKGAFHLAIQAGVPVVPVVCENYNRLFDSRSRFESGTIRIKVLAPIPTKHLTAADANELTEKVRQLMLDELRNMDAERQRTDTAASVNNDEASMAGVAGFFSKFVGTANSWQSVNSNVDKQEKRLRQNGTTGENPEDYHLVSEAQKKSN
;
A
#
# COMPACT_ATOMS: atom_id res chain seq x y z
N MET A 1 -19.35 -31.28 -28.82
CA MET A 1 -18.59 -30.62 -27.73
C MET A 1 -17.73 -29.43 -28.20
N ALA A 2 -17.03 -29.49 -29.34
CA ALA A 2 -16.13 -28.40 -29.80
C ALA A 2 -16.80 -27.07 -30.20
N VAL A 3 -18.08 -27.08 -30.60
CA VAL A 3 -18.84 -25.86 -30.95
C VAL A 3 -19.31 -25.11 -29.70
N LEU A 4 -19.72 -25.85 -28.67
CA LEU A 4 -20.14 -25.29 -27.37
C LEU A 4 -18.97 -24.60 -26.64
N SER A 5 -17.75 -25.15 -26.72
CA SER A 5 -16.58 -24.53 -26.08
C SER A 5 -16.14 -23.22 -26.76
N LYS A 6 -16.25 -23.13 -28.10
CA LYS A 6 -15.94 -21.90 -28.85
C LYS A 6 -16.95 -20.79 -28.55
N SER A 7 -18.25 -21.09 -28.55
CA SER A 7 -19.29 -20.10 -28.24
C SER A 7 -19.21 -19.58 -26.80
N PHE A 8 -18.81 -20.43 -25.85
CA PHE A 8 -18.57 -20.02 -24.46
C PHE A 8 -17.32 -19.12 -24.33
N SER A 9 -16.25 -19.43 -25.07
CA SER A 9 -15.03 -18.61 -25.12
C SER A 9 -15.26 -17.24 -25.75
N THR A 10 -16.11 -17.13 -26.77
CA THR A 10 -16.40 -15.84 -27.43
C THR A 10 -17.34 -14.97 -26.60
N LEU A 11 -18.33 -15.57 -25.91
CA LEU A 11 -19.21 -14.83 -24.99
C LEU A 11 -18.43 -14.26 -23.80
N THR A 12 -17.52 -15.06 -23.22
CA THR A 12 -16.68 -14.64 -22.09
C THR A 12 -15.71 -13.52 -22.48
N ALA A 13 -15.07 -13.62 -23.65
CA ALA A 13 -14.22 -12.56 -24.17
C ALA A 13 -15.01 -11.26 -24.43
N GLY A 14 -16.22 -11.35 -25.01
CA GLY A 14 -17.09 -10.20 -25.23
C GLY A 14 -17.56 -9.53 -23.92
N ALA A 15 -17.91 -10.32 -22.91
CA ALA A 15 -18.29 -9.82 -21.59
C ALA A 15 -17.12 -9.12 -20.88
N LEU A 16 -15.90 -9.68 -20.96
CA LEU A 16 -14.69 -9.04 -20.40
C LEU A 16 -14.35 -7.74 -21.12
N LEU A 17 -14.50 -7.68 -22.45
CA LEU A 17 -14.27 -6.47 -23.23
C LEU A 17 -15.30 -5.37 -22.89
N LEU A 18 -16.58 -5.72 -22.77
CA LEU A 18 -17.63 -4.78 -22.35
C LEU A 18 -17.39 -4.27 -20.92
N LEU A 19 -16.99 -5.15 -19.99
CA LEU A 19 -16.60 -4.75 -18.64
C LEU A 19 -15.38 -3.84 -18.65
N ALA A 20 -14.38 -4.10 -19.49
CA ALA A 20 -13.21 -3.22 -19.66
C ALA A 20 -13.57 -1.84 -20.24
N LEU A 21 -14.57 -1.76 -21.11
CA LEU A 21 -15.06 -0.49 -21.70
C LEU A 21 -15.96 0.32 -20.75
N ILE A 22 -16.67 -0.35 -19.84
CA ILE A 22 -17.62 0.29 -18.90
C ILE A 22 -16.95 0.61 -17.55
N SER A 23 -15.99 -0.20 -17.11
CA SER A 23 -15.21 -0.04 -15.88
C SER A 23 -14.64 1.39 -15.67
N PRO A 24 -14.10 2.09 -16.68
CA PRO A 24 -13.61 3.46 -16.51
C PRO A 24 -14.68 4.47 -16.08
N ARG A 25 -15.98 4.18 -16.31
CA ARG A 25 -17.08 5.13 -16.08
C ARG A 25 -17.69 5.08 -14.68
N SER A 26 -17.43 4.04 -13.88
CA SER A 26 -18.03 3.91 -12.54
C SER A 26 -17.08 3.34 -11.50
N GLN A 27 -16.82 4.12 -10.45
CA GLN A 27 -16.01 3.68 -9.30
C GLN A 27 -16.61 2.43 -8.63
N LYS A 28 -17.95 2.35 -8.51
CA LYS A 28 -18.62 1.17 -7.93
C LYS A 28 -18.32 -0.09 -8.76
N LEU A 29 -18.40 0.02 -10.09
CA LEU A 29 -18.10 -1.11 -10.96
C LEU A 29 -16.64 -1.56 -10.83
N ARG A 30 -15.69 -0.61 -10.82
CA ARG A 30 -14.27 -0.92 -10.56
C ARG A 30 -14.05 -1.60 -9.23
N PHE A 31 -14.68 -1.11 -8.18
CA PHE A 31 -14.60 -1.70 -6.85
C PHE A 31 -15.01 -3.17 -6.85
N TYR A 32 -16.19 -3.49 -7.40
CA TYR A 32 -16.66 -4.88 -7.44
C TYR A 32 -15.80 -5.76 -8.35
N LEU A 33 -15.43 -5.27 -9.55
CA LEU A 33 -14.58 -6.04 -10.47
C LEU A 33 -13.21 -6.34 -9.86
N ASN A 34 -12.52 -5.32 -9.34
CA ASN A 34 -11.21 -5.50 -8.70
C ASN A 34 -11.29 -6.37 -7.45
N SER A 35 -12.38 -6.27 -6.67
CA SER A 35 -12.62 -7.16 -5.52
C SER A 35 -12.81 -8.61 -5.95
N ILE A 36 -13.57 -8.88 -7.02
CA ILE A 36 -13.76 -10.23 -7.57
C ILE A 36 -12.43 -10.79 -8.07
N ILE A 37 -11.66 -10.01 -8.85
CA ILE A 37 -10.33 -10.39 -9.34
C ILE A 37 -9.41 -10.73 -8.16
N TYR A 38 -9.40 -9.88 -7.13
CA TYR A 38 -8.58 -10.07 -5.94
C TYR A 38 -8.92 -11.35 -5.19
N ILE A 39 -10.21 -11.59 -4.92
CA ILE A 39 -10.67 -12.79 -4.20
C ILE A 39 -10.42 -14.05 -5.04
N ALA A 40 -10.69 -14.01 -6.34
CA ALA A 40 -10.41 -15.11 -7.25
C ALA A 40 -8.90 -15.43 -7.29
N GLY A 41 -8.05 -14.41 -7.41
CA GLY A 41 -6.60 -14.54 -7.35
C GLY A 41 -6.13 -15.16 -6.04
N LEU A 42 -6.74 -14.76 -4.91
CA LEU A 42 -6.40 -15.32 -3.59
C LEU A 42 -6.78 -16.81 -3.51
N GLY A 43 -7.94 -17.19 -4.03
CA GLY A 43 -8.38 -18.59 -4.11
C GLY A 43 -7.46 -19.44 -4.99
N ILE A 44 -7.18 -18.98 -6.21
CA ILE A 44 -6.28 -19.63 -7.17
C ILE A 44 -4.89 -19.81 -6.55
N CYS A 45 -4.32 -18.75 -5.95
CA CYS A 45 -3.01 -18.82 -5.33
C CYS A 45 -2.97 -19.65 -4.04
N SER A 46 -4.09 -19.79 -3.32
CA SER A 46 -4.18 -20.70 -2.16
C SER A 46 -4.11 -22.16 -2.60
N VAL A 47 -4.83 -22.52 -3.67
CA VAL A 47 -4.75 -23.86 -4.27
C VAL A 47 -3.35 -24.13 -4.82
N TRP A 48 -2.80 -23.20 -5.61
CA TRP A 48 -1.41 -23.25 -6.08
C TRP A 48 -0.43 -23.39 -4.91
N GLY A 49 -0.67 -22.68 -3.82
CA GLY A 49 0.16 -22.73 -2.62
C GLY A 49 0.20 -24.09 -1.95
N ILE A 50 -0.90 -24.85 -1.96
CA ILE A 50 -0.92 -26.24 -1.49
C ILE A 50 -0.01 -27.10 -2.37
N PHE A 51 -0.14 -27.00 -3.71
CA PHE A 51 0.71 -27.75 -4.65
C PHE A 51 2.20 -27.39 -4.48
N VAL A 52 2.54 -26.10 -4.44
CA VAL A 52 3.91 -25.63 -4.20
C VAL A 52 4.44 -26.11 -2.86
N SER A 53 3.60 -26.13 -1.83
CA SER A 53 4.02 -26.58 -0.49
C SER A 53 4.40 -28.06 -0.50
N ILE A 54 3.65 -28.90 -1.21
CA ILE A 54 3.97 -30.32 -1.37
C ILE A 54 5.29 -30.46 -2.14
N LEU A 55 5.41 -29.84 -3.32
CA LEU A 55 6.60 -29.96 -4.17
C LEU A 55 7.88 -29.47 -3.48
N LEU A 56 7.87 -28.26 -2.91
CA LEU A 56 9.05 -27.69 -2.25
C LEU A 56 9.35 -28.33 -0.89
N SER A 57 8.40 -29.05 -0.28
CA SER A 57 8.69 -29.86 0.91
C SER A 57 9.48 -31.12 0.58
N LEU A 58 9.44 -31.60 -0.66
CA LEU A 58 10.24 -32.74 -1.13
C LEU A 58 11.67 -32.33 -1.51
N VAL A 59 11.91 -31.04 -1.78
CA VAL A 59 13.24 -30.53 -2.14
C VAL A 59 13.96 -30.04 -0.87
N PRO A 60 15.10 -30.65 -0.50
CA PRO A 60 15.85 -30.25 0.70
C PRO A 60 16.19 -28.75 0.69
N GLY A 61 15.95 -28.08 1.83
CA GLY A 61 16.27 -26.66 2.02
C GLY A 61 15.29 -25.66 1.38
N GLN A 62 14.36 -26.10 0.52
CA GLN A 62 13.45 -25.17 -0.18
C GLN A 62 12.11 -24.93 0.54
N ARG A 63 11.77 -25.74 1.55
CA ARG A 63 10.53 -25.58 2.32
C ARG A 63 10.34 -24.16 2.89
N LEU A 64 11.42 -23.48 3.27
CA LEU A 64 11.34 -22.13 3.85
C LEU A 64 11.04 -21.04 2.80
N ASN A 65 11.11 -21.36 1.50
CA ASN A 65 10.81 -20.44 0.40
C ASN A 65 9.37 -20.52 -0.09
N ILE A 66 8.55 -21.45 0.42
CA ILE A 66 7.15 -21.65 0.01
C ILE A 66 6.38 -20.32 0.10
N ASN A 67 6.43 -19.64 1.25
CA ASN A 67 5.70 -18.37 1.44
C ASN A 67 6.11 -17.32 0.41
N LYS A 68 7.41 -17.15 0.16
CA LYS A 68 7.91 -16.20 -0.85
C LYS A 68 7.41 -16.55 -2.25
N VAL A 69 7.50 -17.81 -2.66
CA VAL A 69 7.09 -18.24 -4.01
C VAL A 69 5.60 -17.97 -4.21
N VAL A 70 4.76 -18.40 -3.26
CA VAL A 70 3.30 -18.24 -3.36
C VAL A 70 2.90 -16.77 -3.28
N ALA A 71 3.51 -15.98 -2.38
CA ALA A 71 3.29 -14.55 -2.28
C ALA A 71 3.65 -13.83 -3.60
N ARG A 72 4.80 -14.15 -4.20
CA ARG A 72 5.23 -13.57 -5.49
C ARG A 72 4.33 -14.02 -6.63
N SER A 73 3.83 -15.25 -6.63
CA SER A 73 2.82 -15.72 -7.60
C SER A 73 1.54 -14.90 -7.49
N PHE A 74 1.02 -14.68 -6.29
CA PHE A 74 -0.19 -13.88 -6.07
C PHE A 74 -0.01 -12.43 -6.54
N TRP A 75 1.11 -11.80 -6.20
CA TRP A 75 1.42 -10.46 -6.69
C TRP A 75 1.53 -10.41 -8.21
N ARG A 76 2.28 -11.32 -8.85
CA ARG A 76 2.45 -11.33 -10.32
C ARG A 76 1.13 -11.58 -11.07
N LEU A 77 0.26 -12.42 -10.52
CA LEU A 77 -1.03 -12.73 -11.11
C LEU A 77 -2.02 -11.58 -10.93
N THR A 78 -2.19 -11.10 -9.70
CA THR A 78 -3.31 -10.24 -9.33
C THR A 78 -2.98 -8.75 -9.50
N SER A 79 -1.76 -8.31 -9.17
CA SER A 79 -1.37 -6.90 -9.15
C SER A 79 -1.58 -6.19 -10.50
N PRO A 80 -1.20 -6.78 -11.65
CA PRO A 80 -1.45 -6.16 -12.96
C PRO A 80 -2.93 -6.06 -13.31
N LEU A 81 -3.74 -7.04 -12.90
CA LEU A 81 -5.17 -7.10 -13.21
C LEU A 81 -5.99 -6.05 -12.47
N VAL A 82 -5.61 -5.75 -11.22
CA VAL A 82 -6.23 -4.66 -10.44
C VAL A 82 -5.52 -3.30 -10.63
N GLY A 83 -4.44 -3.28 -11.42
CA GLY A 83 -3.65 -2.09 -11.73
C GLY A 83 -2.90 -1.49 -10.54
N ILE A 84 -2.52 -2.32 -9.56
CA ILE A 84 -1.65 -1.89 -8.45
C ILE A 84 -0.19 -2.15 -8.84
N ARG A 85 0.66 -1.15 -8.63
CA ARG A 85 2.12 -1.25 -8.80
C ARG A 85 2.81 -0.93 -7.48
N PHE A 86 3.93 -1.59 -7.25
CA PHE A 86 4.74 -1.35 -6.06
C PHE A 86 6.14 -0.88 -6.43
N ILE A 87 6.56 0.23 -5.82
CA ILE A 87 7.95 0.69 -5.85
C ILE A 87 8.55 0.33 -4.50
N VAL A 88 9.72 -0.28 -4.50
CA VAL A 88 10.38 -0.79 -3.28
C VAL A 88 11.75 -0.18 -3.16
N GLU A 89 12.04 0.34 -1.98
CA GLU A 89 13.36 0.85 -1.57
C GLU A 89 13.86 0.08 -0.34
N GLY A 90 15.18 -0.10 -0.22
CA GLY A 90 15.81 -0.74 0.93
C GLY A 90 15.74 -2.27 0.94
N GLU A 91 15.33 -2.94 -0.16
CA GLU A 91 15.16 -4.40 -0.21
C GLU A 91 16.47 -5.16 0.14
N GLU A 92 17.63 -4.51 -0.03
CA GLU A 92 18.96 -4.98 0.38
C GLU A 92 19.10 -5.23 1.89
N HIS A 93 18.36 -4.51 2.74
CA HIS A 93 18.39 -4.68 4.19
C HIS A 93 17.93 -6.08 4.64
N PHE A 94 17.11 -6.78 3.84
CA PHE A 94 16.73 -8.15 4.14
C PHE A 94 17.90 -9.13 4.09
N GLN A 95 18.83 -8.93 3.16
CA GLN A 95 19.98 -9.83 3.01
C GLN A 95 20.99 -9.61 4.14
N ALA A 96 21.19 -8.36 4.56
CA ALA A 96 22.10 -8.00 5.64
C ALA A 96 21.64 -8.46 7.04
N ALA A 97 20.33 -8.64 7.24
CA ALA A 97 19.74 -8.82 8.57
C ALA A 97 19.35 -10.26 8.94
N ARG A 98 19.51 -11.24 8.06
CA ARG A 98 18.86 -12.55 8.21
C ARG A 98 19.59 -13.48 9.20
N PRO A 99 18.89 -14.19 10.12
CA PRO A 99 17.45 -14.13 10.39
C PRO A 99 17.05 -12.86 11.15
N ALA A 100 15.82 -12.39 10.93
CA ALA A 100 15.28 -11.18 11.54
C ALA A 100 13.82 -11.34 11.94
N VAL A 101 13.37 -10.53 12.89
CA VAL A 101 11.94 -10.23 13.04
C VAL A 101 11.61 -9.07 12.12
N VAL A 102 10.85 -9.34 11.06
CA VAL A 102 10.40 -8.31 10.12
C VAL A 102 9.07 -7.77 10.61
N VAL A 103 8.96 -6.46 10.79
CA VAL A 103 7.73 -5.80 11.23
C VAL A 103 7.17 -4.88 10.15
N GLY A 104 5.90 -5.04 9.81
CA GLY A 104 5.22 -4.19 8.83
C GLY A 104 3.99 -3.48 9.42
N ASN A 105 3.60 -2.34 8.88
CA ASN A 105 2.29 -1.74 9.18
C ASN A 105 1.16 -2.54 8.53
N HIS A 106 0.00 -2.62 9.20
CA HIS A 106 -1.16 -3.42 8.77
C HIS A 106 -2.36 -2.52 8.53
N GLN A 107 -2.68 -2.24 7.27
CA GLN A 107 -3.71 -1.29 6.90
C GLN A 107 -5.04 -1.98 6.57
N THR A 108 -5.04 -2.94 5.63
CA THR A 108 -6.27 -3.58 5.14
C THR A 108 -6.03 -5.02 4.66
N ALA A 109 -7.06 -5.65 4.08
CA ALA A 109 -6.89 -6.94 3.42
C ALA A 109 -5.93 -6.88 2.21
N MET A 110 -5.77 -5.72 1.57
CA MET A 110 -4.88 -5.52 0.41
C MET A 110 -3.40 -5.68 0.78
N ASP A 111 -3.05 -5.72 2.08
CA ASP A 111 -1.69 -6.01 2.53
C ASP A 111 -1.14 -7.34 2.01
N ILE A 112 -1.99 -8.28 1.58
CA ILE A 112 -1.54 -9.54 0.97
C ILE A 112 -0.84 -9.27 -0.38
N LEU A 113 -1.24 -8.25 -1.15
CA LEU A 113 -0.51 -7.83 -2.37
C LEU A 113 0.82 -7.17 -2.02
N TYR A 114 0.84 -6.33 -0.98
CA TYR A 114 2.06 -5.73 -0.43
C TYR A 114 3.05 -6.82 -0.02
N LEU A 115 2.62 -7.77 0.83
CA LEU A 115 3.40 -8.96 1.18
C LEU A 115 3.82 -9.72 -0.08
N GLY A 116 2.91 -9.91 -1.03
CA GLY A 116 3.20 -10.52 -2.33
C GLY A 116 4.42 -9.95 -3.02
N ARG A 117 4.58 -8.62 -3.03
CA ARG A 117 5.73 -7.94 -3.62
C ARG A 117 6.99 -8.01 -2.76
N ILE A 118 6.91 -7.99 -1.43
CA ILE A 118 8.10 -7.74 -0.60
C ILE A 118 8.55 -8.95 0.24
N PHE A 119 7.75 -10.02 0.30
CA PHE A 119 8.01 -11.12 1.23
C PHE A 119 9.43 -11.69 1.07
N PRO A 120 10.25 -11.69 2.15
CA PRO A 120 11.64 -12.11 2.05
C PRO A 120 11.76 -13.62 1.90
N GLY A 121 12.91 -14.06 1.37
CA GLY A 121 13.24 -15.49 1.29
C GLY A 121 13.46 -16.08 2.68
N ASN A 122 13.19 -17.38 2.82
CA ASN A 122 13.32 -18.09 4.09
C ASN A 122 12.68 -17.34 5.27
N ALA A 123 11.42 -16.95 5.08
CA ALA A 123 10.64 -16.31 6.11
C ALA A 123 9.29 -17.03 6.28
N SER A 124 8.77 -16.95 7.49
CA SER A 124 7.39 -17.33 7.81
C SER A 124 6.58 -16.08 8.17
N ILE A 125 5.27 -16.22 8.24
CA ILE A 125 4.36 -15.16 8.66
C ILE A 125 3.63 -15.56 9.93
N MET A 126 3.50 -14.62 10.86
CA MET A 126 2.63 -14.78 12.03
C MET A 126 1.18 -14.46 11.67
N ALA A 127 0.28 -15.39 11.95
CA ALA A 127 -1.13 -15.31 11.60
C ALA A 127 -2.05 -15.56 12.79
N LYS A 128 -3.28 -15.05 12.71
CA LYS A 128 -4.33 -15.32 13.70
C LYS A 128 -4.70 -16.81 13.68
N LYS A 129 -4.81 -17.47 14.84
CA LYS A 129 -5.04 -18.92 14.97
C LYS A 129 -6.23 -19.41 14.13
N GLU A 130 -7.30 -18.65 14.07
CA GLU A 130 -8.53 -18.99 13.35
C GLU A 130 -8.35 -19.09 11.83
N LEU A 131 -7.32 -18.44 11.26
CA LEU A 131 -7.02 -18.53 9.82
C LEU A 131 -6.58 -19.93 9.39
N GLN A 132 -6.13 -20.79 10.31
CA GLN A 132 -5.78 -22.18 9.98
C GLN A 132 -6.99 -22.98 9.45
N PHE A 133 -8.22 -22.55 9.78
CA PHE A 133 -9.46 -23.19 9.39
C PHE A 133 -10.11 -22.55 8.16
N ALA A 134 -9.54 -21.46 7.64
CA ALA A 134 -10.03 -20.85 6.41
C ALA A 134 -9.87 -21.85 5.24
N PRO A 135 -10.92 -22.17 4.47
CA PRO A 135 -10.80 -23.11 3.36
C PRO A 135 -9.74 -22.68 2.35
N LEU A 136 -8.91 -23.63 1.92
CA LEU A 136 -7.76 -23.47 1.02
C LEU A 136 -6.60 -22.66 1.62
N LEU A 137 -6.89 -21.45 2.08
CA LEU A 137 -5.90 -20.54 2.67
C LEU A 137 -5.26 -21.14 3.92
N GLY A 138 -6.04 -21.70 4.83
CA GLY A 138 -5.56 -22.28 6.08
C GLY A 138 -4.69 -23.51 5.88
N GLN A 139 -5.04 -24.36 4.91
CA GLN A 139 -4.24 -25.52 4.53
C GLN A 139 -2.90 -25.10 3.92
N PHE A 140 -2.91 -24.13 2.99
CA PHE A 140 -1.67 -23.55 2.46
C PHE A 140 -0.80 -22.94 3.59
N MET A 141 -1.39 -22.12 4.46
CA MET A 141 -0.65 -21.47 5.54
C MET A 141 -0.04 -22.49 6.51
N SER A 142 -0.75 -23.58 6.80
CA SER A 142 -0.23 -24.67 7.63
C SER A 142 0.94 -25.40 6.97
N LEU A 143 0.82 -25.74 5.70
CA LEU A 143 1.87 -26.46 4.96
C LEU A 143 3.13 -25.60 4.74
N SER A 144 2.94 -24.31 4.46
CA SER A 144 4.02 -23.33 4.28
C SER A 144 4.71 -22.93 5.58
N GLY A 145 4.23 -23.42 6.74
CA GLY A 145 4.86 -23.20 8.04
C GLY A 145 4.55 -21.84 8.66
N ALA A 146 3.38 -21.26 8.38
CA ALA A 146 2.89 -20.08 9.07
C ALA A 146 2.78 -20.31 10.58
N VAL A 147 3.09 -19.28 11.37
CA VAL A 147 3.02 -19.34 12.83
C VAL A 147 1.65 -18.85 13.28
N PHE A 148 0.79 -19.76 13.73
CA PHE A 148 -0.53 -19.43 14.23
C PHE A 148 -0.50 -19.05 15.71
N ILE A 149 -0.98 -17.84 16.03
CA ILE A 149 -0.99 -17.32 17.39
C ILE A 149 -2.41 -17.07 17.91
N ASN A 150 -2.66 -17.52 19.13
CA ASN A 150 -3.88 -17.20 19.87
C ASN A 150 -3.69 -15.91 20.66
N ARG A 151 -4.04 -14.77 20.04
CA ARG A 151 -3.85 -13.44 20.64
C ARG A 151 -4.68 -13.19 21.91
N LYS A 152 -5.64 -14.07 22.22
CA LYS A 152 -6.46 -14.01 23.44
C LYS A 152 -5.84 -14.76 24.61
N ASN A 153 -4.89 -15.67 24.36
CA ASN A 153 -4.21 -16.43 25.40
C ASN A 153 -2.72 -16.08 25.43
N LEU A 154 -2.33 -15.33 26.46
CA LEU A 154 -0.95 -14.87 26.64
C LEU A 154 0.03 -16.05 26.80
N LYS A 155 -0.35 -17.11 27.53
CA LYS A 155 0.52 -18.28 27.73
C LYS A 155 0.80 -19.00 26.41
N ASP A 156 -0.24 -19.23 25.61
CA ASP A 156 -0.10 -19.83 24.27
C ASP A 156 0.78 -18.98 23.36
N SER A 157 0.60 -17.66 23.43
CA SER A 157 1.39 -16.70 22.64
C SER A 157 2.88 -16.75 23.00
N ILE A 158 3.21 -16.77 24.30
CA ILE A 158 4.59 -16.86 24.79
C ILE A 158 5.22 -18.20 24.34
N LYS A 159 4.51 -19.32 24.48
CA LYS A 159 5.01 -20.63 24.06
C LYS A 159 5.30 -20.67 22.55
N ALA A 160 4.40 -20.11 21.74
CA ALA A 160 4.61 -20.02 20.30
C ALA A 160 5.85 -19.17 19.97
N PHE A 161 6.06 -18.04 20.65
CA PHE A 161 7.24 -17.21 20.46
C PHE A 161 8.54 -17.93 20.84
N GLN A 162 8.56 -18.69 21.94
CA GLN A 162 9.74 -19.49 22.33
C GLN A 162 10.13 -20.49 21.23
N GLN A 163 9.17 -21.28 20.75
CA GLN A 163 9.39 -22.28 19.70
C GLN A 163 9.86 -21.64 18.38
N VAL A 164 9.31 -20.47 18.06
CA VAL A 164 9.74 -19.70 16.90
C VAL A 164 11.17 -19.21 17.08
N GLY A 165 11.52 -18.63 18.22
CA GLY A 165 12.87 -18.10 18.49
C GLY A 165 13.95 -19.17 18.30
N GLU A 166 13.72 -20.38 18.81
CA GLU A 166 14.59 -21.55 18.57
C GLU A 166 14.69 -21.87 17.07
N THR A 167 13.57 -21.89 16.36
CA THR A 167 13.53 -22.19 14.92
C THR A 167 14.23 -21.11 14.08
N MET A 168 14.12 -19.84 14.47
CA MET A 168 14.78 -18.72 13.79
C MET A 168 16.29 -18.90 13.78
N ASN A 169 16.87 -19.26 14.93
CA ASN A 169 18.30 -19.46 15.09
C ASN A 169 18.80 -20.72 14.39
N ASN A 170 18.08 -21.84 14.54
CA ASN A 170 18.48 -23.14 13.98
C ASN A 170 18.34 -23.19 12.45
N LYS A 171 17.29 -22.59 11.89
CA LYS A 171 16.96 -22.68 10.46
C LYS A 171 17.25 -21.41 9.67
N LYS A 172 17.84 -20.39 10.32
CA LYS A 172 18.04 -19.04 9.76
C LYS A 172 16.75 -18.51 9.13
N LEU A 173 15.63 -18.71 9.84
CA LEU A 173 14.28 -18.35 9.42
C LEU A 173 13.96 -16.96 9.96
N SER A 174 13.53 -16.04 9.09
CA SER A 174 12.94 -14.76 9.52
C SER A 174 11.45 -14.93 9.82
N LEU A 175 10.89 -14.08 10.68
CA LEU A 175 9.45 -14.07 10.93
C LEU A 175 8.88 -12.69 10.61
N TRP A 176 7.88 -12.65 9.73
CA TRP A 176 7.09 -11.46 9.45
C TRP A 176 5.94 -11.33 10.46
N ILE A 177 5.84 -10.16 11.09
CA ILE A 177 4.81 -9.83 12.08
C ILE A 177 4.21 -8.45 11.77
N PHE A 178 2.90 -8.33 11.93
CA PHE A 178 2.23 -7.04 12.00
C PHE A 178 2.05 -6.66 13.48
N PRO A 179 2.89 -5.78 14.07
CA PRO A 179 2.92 -5.56 15.51
C PRO A 179 1.67 -4.83 16.03
N GLU A 180 0.90 -4.15 15.18
CA GLU A 180 -0.42 -3.58 15.50
C GLU A 180 -1.41 -4.69 15.93
N GLY A 181 -1.24 -5.92 15.43
CA GLY A 181 -2.07 -7.06 15.78
C GLY A 181 -3.51 -6.99 15.26
N THR A 182 -3.84 -6.00 14.43
CA THR A 182 -5.07 -5.86 13.65
C THR A 182 -4.80 -4.92 12.47
N ARG A 183 -5.73 -4.84 11.52
CA ARG A 183 -5.73 -3.87 10.43
C ARG A 183 -6.17 -2.51 10.98
N SER A 184 -5.47 -1.44 10.64
CA SER A 184 -5.77 -0.09 11.10
C SER A 184 -6.99 0.51 10.41
N GLY A 185 -7.11 0.33 9.08
CA GLY A 185 -8.18 0.93 8.28
C GLY A 185 -8.19 2.47 8.27
N LEU A 186 -7.07 3.10 8.67
CA LEU A 186 -6.97 4.56 8.79
C LEU A 186 -6.87 5.22 7.42
N ALA A 187 -7.61 6.31 7.24
CA ALA A 187 -7.54 7.14 6.04
C ALA A 187 -6.31 8.06 6.02
N THR A 188 -5.72 8.32 7.19
CA THR A 188 -4.54 9.15 7.38
C THR A 188 -3.27 8.29 7.53
N PRO A 189 -2.08 8.85 7.24
CA PRO A 189 -0.80 8.17 7.42
C PRO A 189 -0.43 8.05 8.91
N ASP A 190 -1.07 7.12 9.61
CA ASP A 190 -0.85 6.85 11.03
C ASP A 190 -0.85 5.34 11.33
N LEU A 191 -0.40 4.97 12.54
CA LEU A 191 -0.21 3.59 13.00
C LEU A 191 -0.93 3.35 14.32
N LEU A 192 -1.53 2.17 14.48
CA LEU A 192 -2.02 1.74 15.79
C LEU A 192 -0.85 1.50 16.76
N PRO A 193 -1.11 1.46 18.09
CA PRO A 193 -0.11 1.05 19.07
C PRO A 193 0.45 -0.33 18.76
N PHE A 194 1.77 -0.48 18.92
CA PHE A 194 2.45 -1.75 18.67
C PHE A 194 2.39 -2.66 19.89
N LYS A 195 2.15 -3.95 19.65
CA LYS A 195 2.27 -5.00 20.67
C LYS A 195 3.73 -5.41 20.82
N LYS A 196 4.14 -5.62 22.07
CA LYS A 196 5.52 -5.91 22.47
C LYS A 196 6.05 -7.28 22.06
N GLY A 197 5.16 -8.22 21.70
CA GLY A 197 5.53 -9.63 21.47
C GLY A 197 6.59 -9.83 20.37
N ALA A 198 6.52 -9.06 19.27
CA ALA A 198 7.52 -9.11 18.21
C ALA A 198 8.92 -8.70 18.70
N PHE A 199 8.98 -7.72 19.57
CA PHE A 199 10.22 -7.14 20.10
C PHE A 199 10.83 -8.02 21.18
N HIS A 200 10.00 -8.60 22.06
CA HIS A 200 10.46 -9.65 22.97
C HIS A 200 11.03 -10.85 22.22
N LEU A 201 10.38 -11.30 21.15
CA LEU A 201 10.92 -12.38 20.32
C LEU A 201 12.28 -12.01 19.73
N ALA A 202 12.41 -10.80 19.17
CA ALA A 202 13.65 -10.35 18.55
C ALA A 202 14.82 -10.32 19.56
N ILE A 203 14.56 -9.80 20.76
CA ILE A 203 15.53 -9.77 21.87
C ILE A 203 15.87 -11.17 22.34
N GLN A 204 14.86 -12.02 22.60
CA GLN A 204 15.06 -13.39 23.07
C GLN A 204 15.87 -14.23 22.07
N ALA A 205 15.59 -14.09 20.77
CA ALA A 205 16.31 -14.80 19.73
C ALA A 205 17.67 -14.18 19.40
N GLY A 206 17.97 -12.96 19.89
CA GLY A 206 19.20 -12.22 19.58
C GLY A 206 19.30 -11.80 18.11
N VAL A 207 18.16 -11.56 17.46
CA VAL A 207 18.05 -11.23 16.02
C VAL A 207 17.57 -9.79 15.83
N PRO A 208 18.00 -9.09 14.77
CA PRO A 208 17.57 -7.71 14.53
C PRO A 208 16.08 -7.62 14.19
N VAL A 209 15.51 -6.44 14.43
CA VAL A 209 14.20 -6.04 13.92
C VAL A 209 14.39 -5.30 12.59
N VAL A 210 13.67 -5.70 11.54
CA VAL A 210 13.66 -4.99 10.24
C VAL A 210 12.30 -4.35 10.03
N PRO A 211 12.16 -3.03 10.15
CA PRO A 211 10.91 -2.34 9.89
C PRO A 211 10.64 -2.21 8.38
N VAL A 212 9.40 -2.44 7.96
CA VAL A 212 8.95 -2.26 6.57
C VAL A 212 7.70 -1.39 6.56
N VAL A 213 7.80 -0.24 5.91
CA VAL A 213 6.75 0.76 5.83
C VAL A 213 6.12 0.71 4.44
N CYS A 214 4.84 0.36 4.39
CA CYS A 214 4.01 0.49 3.20
C CYS A 214 3.26 1.82 3.28
N GLU A 215 3.32 2.66 2.25
CA GLU A 215 2.64 3.96 2.24
C GLU A 215 1.15 3.82 2.53
N ASN A 216 0.52 4.86 3.08
CA ASN A 216 -0.93 4.86 3.23
C ASN A 216 -1.58 4.80 1.85
N TYR A 217 -2.33 3.72 1.59
CA TYR A 217 -2.95 3.47 0.29
C TYR A 217 -4.47 3.64 0.33
N ASN A 218 -5.05 4.27 1.36
CA ASN A 218 -6.50 4.43 1.49
C ASN A 218 -7.15 5.08 0.25
N ARG A 219 -6.43 6.03 -0.37
CA ARG A 219 -6.82 6.67 -1.64
C ARG A 219 -7.04 5.70 -2.81
N LEU A 220 -6.42 4.52 -2.75
CA LEU A 220 -6.56 3.46 -3.75
C LEU A 220 -7.53 2.39 -3.29
N PHE A 221 -7.50 2.02 -2.01
CA PHE A 221 -8.33 0.94 -1.49
C PHE A 221 -8.94 1.26 -0.14
N ASP A 222 -10.27 1.15 -0.07
CA ASP A 222 -11.02 1.03 1.17
C ASP A 222 -12.00 -0.17 1.04
N SER A 223 -12.30 -0.83 2.15
CA SER A 223 -13.11 -2.06 2.10
C SER A 223 -14.60 -1.84 1.83
N ARG A 224 -15.03 -0.61 1.53
CA ARG A 224 -16.45 -0.25 1.39
C ARG A 224 -16.81 0.14 -0.03
N SER A 225 -15.95 0.86 -0.73
CA SER A 225 -16.35 1.56 -1.95
C SER A 225 -15.24 1.79 -2.99
N ARG A 226 -13.97 1.60 -2.63
CA ARG A 226 -12.85 2.01 -3.47
C ARG A 226 -11.84 0.91 -3.67
N PHE A 227 -11.54 0.62 -4.94
CA PHE A 227 -10.44 -0.23 -5.34
C PHE A 227 -9.96 0.26 -6.70
N GLU A 228 -9.04 1.21 -6.67
CA GLU A 228 -8.54 1.95 -7.82
C GLU A 228 -7.09 1.54 -8.12
N SER A 229 -6.72 1.67 -9.39
CA SER A 229 -5.35 1.42 -9.84
C SER A 229 -4.43 2.55 -9.38
N GLY A 230 -3.16 2.22 -9.15
CA GLY A 230 -2.19 3.20 -8.67
C GLY A 230 -0.86 2.58 -8.29
N THR A 231 0.04 3.44 -7.84
CA THR A 231 1.36 3.03 -7.37
C THR A 231 1.44 3.23 -5.85
N ILE A 232 1.99 2.25 -5.15
CA ILE A 232 2.19 2.22 -3.70
C ILE A 232 3.69 2.06 -3.45
N ARG A 233 4.30 2.95 -2.67
CA ARG A 233 5.70 2.79 -2.26
C ARG A 233 5.81 1.95 -0.99
N ILE A 234 6.91 1.21 -0.92
CA ILE A 234 7.32 0.40 0.22
C ILE A 234 8.77 0.75 0.52
N LYS A 235 9.08 0.99 1.78
CA LYS A 235 10.44 1.20 2.25
C LYS A 235 10.81 0.21 3.33
N VAL A 236 11.91 -0.50 3.12
CA VAL A 236 12.51 -1.37 4.13
C VAL A 236 13.57 -0.55 4.85
N LEU A 237 13.36 -0.30 6.14
CA LEU A 237 14.27 0.50 6.96
C LEU A 237 15.48 -0.33 7.41
N ALA A 238 16.53 0.38 7.84
CA ALA A 238 17.75 -0.23 8.33
C ALA A 238 17.46 -1.19 9.52
N PRO A 239 18.14 -2.35 9.59
CA PRO A 239 17.95 -3.30 10.67
C PRO A 239 18.36 -2.70 12.02
N ILE A 240 17.55 -2.95 13.05
CA ILE A 240 17.80 -2.49 14.42
C ILE A 240 18.33 -3.68 15.23
N PRO A 241 19.60 -3.66 15.68
CA PRO A 241 20.21 -4.78 16.39
C PRO A 241 19.64 -4.95 17.80
N THR A 242 19.62 -6.18 18.29
CA THR A 242 19.10 -6.55 19.62
C THR A 242 20.14 -7.25 20.51
N LYS A 243 21.37 -7.47 20.02
CA LYS A 243 22.41 -8.31 20.65
C LYS A 243 22.79 -7.91 22.08
N HIS A 244 22.50 -6.68 22.50
CA HIS A 244 22.81 -6.14 23.83
C HIS A 244 21.57 -5.72 24.61
N LEU A 245 20.39 -6.03 24.10
CA LEU A 245 19.13 -5.71 24.74
C LEU A 245 18.67 -6.87 25.62
N THR A 246 17.94 -6.52 26.67
CA THR A 246 17.31 -7.42 27.62
C THR A 246 15.80 -7.30 27.52
N ALA A 247 15.06 -8.16 28.21
CA ALA A 247 13.60 -8.10 28.23
C ALA A 247 13.05 -6.75 28.74
N ALA A 248 13.81 -6.02 29.56
CA ALA A 248 13.44 -4.69 30.06
C ALA A 248 13.40 -3.63 28.95
N ASP A 249 14.24 -3.78 27.93
CA ASP A 249 14.38 -2.83 26.82
C ASP A 249 13.29 -3.00 25.75
N ALA A 250 12.46 -4.05 25.86
CA ALA A 250 11.43 -4.36 24.86
C ALA A 250 10.41 -3.22 24.67
N ASN A 251 10.10 -2.46 25.73
CA ASN A 251 9.19 -1.32 25.65
C ASN A 251 9.80 -0.19 24.82
N GLU A 252 11.04 0.19 25.14
CA GLU A 252 11.76 1.25 24.43
C GLU A 252 11.96 0.88 22.97
N LEU A 253 12.37 -0.37 22.69
CA LEU A 253 12.51 -0.86 21.32
C LEU A 253 11.18 -0.81 20.55
N THR A 254 10.07 -1.17 21.21
CA THR A 254 8.73 -1.12 20.60
C THR A 254 8.38 0.31 20.16
N GLU A 255 8.50 1.29 21.07
CA GLU A 255 8.16 2.68 20.78
C GLU A 255 9.13 3.30 19.77
N LYS A 256 10.44 3.02 19.88
CA LYS A 256 11.45 3.46 18.91
C LYS A 256 11.10 2.98 17.51
N VAL A 257 10.80 1.69 17.34
CA VAL A 257 10.46 1.13 16.02
C VAL A 257 9.14 1.70 15.50
N ARG A 258 8.13 1.84 16.37
CA ARG A 258 6.85 2.47 15.99
C ARG A 258 7.04 3.89 15.51
N GLN A 259 7.84 4.69 16.22
CA GLN A 259 8.10 6.09 15.87
C GLN A 259 8.85 6.19 14.55
N LEU A 260 9.92 5.40 14.34
CA LEU A 260 10.64 5.35 13.07
C LEU A 260 9.72 5.00 11.89
N MET A 261 8.83 4.03 12.06
CA MET A 261 7.88 3.65 11.02
C MET A 261 6.84 4.73 10.76
N LEU A 262 6.37 5.42 11.81
CA LEU A 262 5.39 6.51 11.70
C LEU A 262 5.97 7.73 10.99
N ASP A 263 7.19 8.12 11.35
CA ASP A 263 7.90 9.25 10.73
C ASP A 263 8.12 8.98 9.25
N GLU A 264 8.57 7.78 8.89
CA GLU A 264 8.70 7.40 7.48
C GLU A 264 7.35 7.38 6.76
N LEU A 265 6.30 6.83 7.38
CA LEU A 265 4.96 6.79 6.78
C LEU A 265 4.44 8.20 6.45
N ARG A 266 4.68 9.17 7.34
CA ARG A 266 4.32 10.58 7.15
C ARG A 266 5.21 11.26 6.10
N ASN A 267 6.51 10.99 6.09
CA ASN A 267 7.43 11.50 5.08
C ASN A 267 7.03 11.03 3.67
N MET A 268 6.74 9.74 3.52
CA MET A 268 6.23 9.18 2.27
C MET A 268 4.94 9.89 1.84
N ASP A 269 3.98 10.09 2.73
CA ASP A 269 2.74 10.80 2.35
C ASP A 269 3.01 12.26 1.93
N ALA A 270 3.87 12.98 2.64
CA ALA A 270 4.25 14.35 2.27
C ALA A 270 4.96 14.44 0.91
N GLU A 271 5.85 13.49 0.58
CA GLU A 271 6.47 13.39 -0.75
C GLU A 271 5.46 13.11 -1.86
N ARG A 272 4.48 12.24 -1.58
CA ARG A 272 3.39 11.95 -2.53
C ARG A 272 2.60 13.22 -2.82
N GLN A 273 2.15 13.92 -1.78
CA GLN A 273 1.36 15.14 -1.92
C GLN A 273 2.12 16.22 -2.72
N ARG A 274 3.42 16.38 -2.49
CA ARG A 274 4.29 17.28 -3.28
C ARG A 274 4.34 16.87 -4.75
N THR A 275 4.49 15.58 -5.03
CA THR A 275 4.54 15.05 -6.40
C THR A 275 3.20 15.20 -7.13
N ASP A 276 2.09 14.90 -6.44
CA ASP A 276 0.73 15.03 -6.97
C ASP A 276 0.41 16.50 -7.29
N THR A 277 0.82 17.44 -6.43
CA THR A 277 0.63 18.89 -6.63
C THR A 277 1.47 19.41 -7.81
N ALA A 278 2.73 19.00 -7.91
CA ALA A 278 3.57 19.39 -9.05
C ALA A 278 3.02 18.86 -10.39
N ALA A 279 2.46 17.64 -10.39
CA ALA A 279 1.84 17.07 -11.58
C ALA A 279 0.55 17.78 -11.98
N SER A 280 -0.27 18.26 -11.03
CA SER A 280 -1.49 19.02 -11.36
C SER A 280 -1.16 20.38 -11.96
N VAL A 281 -0.19 21.11 -11.40
CA VAL A 281 0.25 22.42 -11.93
C VAL A 281 0.73 22.29 -13.37
N ASN A 282 1.58 21.30 -13.67
CA ASN A 282 2.09 21.07 -15.03
C ASN A 282 0.97 20.70 -16.02
N ASN A 283 -0.05 19.95 -15.59
CA ASN A 283 -1.18 19.60 -16.45
C ASN A 283 -2.09 20.81 -16.71
N ASP A 284 -2.30 21.67 -15.72
CA ASP A 284 -3.07 22.90 -15.88
C ASP A 284 -2.36 23.89 -16.82
N GLU A 285 -1.04 24.03 -16.69
CA GLU A 285 -0.22 24.83 -17.63
C GLU A 285 -0.28 24.28 -19.05
N ALA A 286 -0.15 22.96 -19.22
CA ALA A 286 -0.23 22.30 -20.53
C ALA A 286 -1.64 22.41 -21.15
N SER A 287 -2.69 22.30 -20.33
CA SER A 287 -4.08 22.49 -20.74
C SER A 287 -4.32 23.93 -21.21
N MET A 288 -3.87 24.92 -20.43
CA MET A 288 -3.98 26.34 -20.78
C MET A 288 -3.20 26.69 -22.05
N ALA A 289 -2.00 26.12 -22.22
CA ALA A 289 -1.22 26.27 -23.45
C ALA A 289 -1.91 25.62 -24.66
N GLY A 290 -2.53 24.45 -24.47
CA GLY A 290 -3.31 23.75 -25.51
C GLY A 290 -4.57 24.54 -25.92
N VAL A 291 -5.27 25.12 -24.96
CA VAL A 291 -6.43 26.01 -25.18
C VAL A 291 -5.98 27.27 -25.92
N ALA A 292 -4.92 27.96 -25.47
CA ALA A 292 -4.37 29.13 -26.14
C ALA A 292 -3.93 28.81 -27.59
N GLY A 293 -3.29 27.66 -27.81
CA GLY A 293 -2.90 27.16 -29.13
C GLY A 293 -4.11 26.86 -30.02
N PHE A 294 -5.19 26.27 -29.48
CA PHE A 294 -6.43 26.02 -30.20
C PHE A 294 -7.15 27.33 -30.59
N PHE A 295 -7.24 28.29 -29.67
CA PHE A 295 -7.85 29.59 -29.95
C PHE A 295 -7.04 30.43 -30.95
N SER A 296 -5.71 30.35 -30.94
CA SER A 296 -4.85 31.02 -31.94
C SER A 296 -5.04 30.50 -33.36
N LYS A 297 -5.55 29.27 -33.53
CA LYS A 297 -5.89 28.69 -34.83
C LYS A 297 -7.26 29.10 -35.35
N PHE A 298 -8.19 29.49 -34.47
CA PHE A 298 -9.53 29.93 -34.83
C PHE A 298 -9.66 31.45 -34.98
N VAL A 299 -8.80 32.21 -34.28
CA VAL A 299 -8.76 33.67 -34.37
C VAL A 299 -7.50 34.06 -35.14
N GLY A 300 -7.64 34.33 -36.43
CA GLY A 300 -6.54 34.63 -37.34
C GLY A 300 -5.53 35.67 -36.81
N THR A 301 -4.25 35.32 -36.94
CA THR A 301 -3.00 36.11 -36.83
C THR A 301 -2.99 37.35 -35.92
N ALA A 302 -2.28 37.18 -34.79
CA ALA A 302 -1.32 38.06 -34.10
C ALA A 302 -1.67 39.53 -33.74
N ASN A 303 -2.60 40.22 -34.40
CA ASN A 303 -2.85 41.64 -34.14
C ASN A 303 -3.90 41.90 -33.04
N SER A 304 -4.69 40.90 -32.64
CA SER A 304 -5.66 41.04 -31.55
C SER A 304 -5.02 40.90 -30.16
N TRP A 305 -4.01 40.03 -29.99
CA TRP A 305 -3.36 39.78 -28.70
C TRP A 305 -2.50 40.95 -28.21
N GLN A 306 -1.84 41.70 -29.10
CA GLN A 306 -1.16 42.95 -28.71
C GLN A 306 -2.15 44.00 -28.19
N SER A 307 -3.37 44.05 -28.74
CA SER A 307 -4.42 44.95 -28.25
C SER A 307 -4.98 44.51 -26.88
N VAL A 308 -5.16 43.20 -26.68
CA VAL A 308 -5.65 42.63 -25.41
C VAL A 308 -4.62 42.78 -24.30
N ASN A 309 -3.34 42.44 -24.55
CA ASN A 309 -2.28 42.65 -23.56
C ASN A 309 -2.09 44.14 -23.25
N SER A 310 -2.16 45.03 -24.25
CA SER A 310 -2.06 46.48 -24.01
C SER A 310 -3.25 47.04 -23.20
N ASN A 311 -4.42 46.42 -23.32
CA ASN A 311 -5.62 46.80 -22.56
C ASN A 311 -5.57 46.23 -21.14
N VAL A 312 -5.09 45.00 -20.95
CA VAL A 312 -4.85 44.40 -19.62
C VAL A 312 -3.77 45.17 -18.87
N ASP A 313 -2.64 45.50 -19.50
CA ASP A 313 -1.59 46.33 -18.90
C ASP A 313 -2.07 47.76 -18.58
N LYS A 314 -2.95 48.33 -19.42
CA LYS A 314 -3.58 49.64 -19.13
C LYS A 314 -4.61 49.53 -18.00
N GLN A 315 -5.33 48.42 -17.88
CA GLN A 315 -6.25 48.17 -16.78
C GLN A 315 -5.50 47.93 -15.47
N GLU A 316 -4.44 47.13 -15.47
CA GLU A 316 -3.55 46.94 -14.31
C GLU A 316 -2.86 48.24 -13.89
N LYS A 317 -2.38 49.06 -14.84
CA LYS A 317 -1.83 50.39 -14.50
C LYS A 317 -2.89 51.34 -13.95
N ARG A 318 -4.13 51.31 -14.45
CA ARG A 318 -5.25 52.08 -13.89
C ARG A 318 -5.66 51.60 -12.50
N LEU A 319 -5.67 50.29 -12.27
CA LEU A 319 -5.96 49.70 -10.95
C LEU A 319 -4.86 50.01 -9.93
N ARG A 320 -3.59 50.03 -10.36
CA ARG A 320 -2.45 50.46 -9.53
C ARG A 320 -2.41 51.96 -9.25
N GLN A 321 -2.89 52.81 -10.16
CA GLN A 321 -3.01 54.26 -9.92
C GLN A 321 -4.21 54.64 -9.06
N ASN A 322 -5.29 53.84 -9.04
CA ASN A 322 -6.49 54.08 -8.23
C ASN A 322 -6.46 53.43 -6.83
N GLY A 323 -5.32 52.87 -6.41
CA GLY A 323 -5.10 52.49 -5.01
C GLY A 323 -5.84 51.26 -4.49
N THR A 324 -6.49 50.46 -5.34
CA THR A 324 -7.10 49.19 -4.93
C THR A 324 -6.15 48.04 -5.24
N THR A 325 -5.12 47.86 -4.41
CA THR A 325 -4.43 46.58 -4.30
C THR A 325 -5.42 45.64 -3.65
N GLY A 326 -6.03 44.73 -4.42
CA GLY A 326 -7.04 43.76 -3.98
C GLY A 326 -6.52 42.74 -2.97
N GLU A 327 -5.96 43.23 -1.88
CA GLU A 327 -5.49 42.52 -0.70
C GLU A 327 -6.60 42.43 0.36
N ASN A 328 -7.65 43.25 0.27
CA ASN A 328 -8.78 43.21 1.19
C ASN A 328 -9.98 42.45 0.60
N PRO A 329 -10.60 41.52 1.36
CA PRO A 329 -11.76 40.74 0.91
C PRO A 329 -12.98 41.55 0.46
N GLU A 330 -13.08 42.81 0.88
CA GLU A 330 -14.21 43.70 0.57
C GLU A 330 -14.26 44.13 -0.92
N ASP A 331 -13.12 44.11 -1.61
CA ASP A 331 -13.00 44.53 -3.02
C ASP A 331 -13.67 43.56 -4.01
N TYR A 332 -14.00 42.35 -3.58
CA TYR A 332 -14.57 41.29 -4.43
C TYR A 332 -16.08 41.10 -4.26
N HIS A 333 -16.77 41.95 -3.48
CA HIS A 333 -18.17 41.75 -3.09
C HIS A 333 -18.45 40.33 -2.54
N LEU A 334 -17.44 39.68 -1.96
CA LEU A 334 -17.53 38.37 -1.31
C LEU A 334 -17.75 38.56 0.18
N VAL A 335 -18.83 39.26 0.55
CA VAL A 335 -19.31 39.28 1.93
C VAL A 335 -20.72 38.71 1.92
N SER A 336 -20.89 37.54 2.53
CA SER A 336 -22.22 36.97 2.78
C SER A 336 -23.03 37.94 3.66
N GLU A 337 -24.34 38.06 3.43
CA GLU A 337 -25.24 38.94 4.19
C GLU A 337 -25.24 38.69 5.72
N ALA A 338 -24.59 37.62 6.20
CA ALA A 338 -24.49 37.28 7.61
C ALA A 338 -23.54 38.18 8.44
N GLN A 339 -22.69 39.02 7.83
CA GLN A 339 -21.75 39.90 8.56
C GLN A 339 -22.16 41.38 8.66
N LYS A 340 -23.31 41.78 8.09
CA LYS A 340 -23.82 43.17 8.19
C LYS A 340 -24.60 43.49 9.49
N LYS A 341 -24.60 42.61 10.50
CA LYS A 341 -25.39 42.78 11.75
C LYS A 341 -24.58 42.74 13.06
N SER A 342 -23.29 43.03 13.02
CA SER A 342 -22.58 43.42 14.25
C SER A 342 -21.64 44.60 13.97
N ASN A 343 -22.22 45.79 13.97
CA ASN A 343 -21.63 47.01 14.51
C ASN A 343 -22.76 47.96 14.87
#